data_AF-A0A7J7PHZ6-F1
#
_entry.id   AF-A0A7J7PHZ6-F1
#
_cell.length_a   1.000
_cell.length_b   1.000
_cell.length_c   1.000
_cell.angle_alpha   90.00
_cell.angle_beta   90.00
_cell.angle_gamma   90.00
#
_symmetry.space_group_name_H-M   'P 1'
#
loop_
_entity.id
_entity.type
_entity.pdbx_description
1 polymer ?
#
loop_
_entity_poly.entity_id
_entity_poly.type
_entity_poly.pdbx_seq_one_letter_code
_entity_poly.pdbx_strand_id
1 'polypeptide(L)'
;LYDPSADDEDEAWVQRQRHGHTTDAILSCPSCFATLCVDCQQHALYHTQYRAMLTMNCEVKTDQVMHSEVTRPAQQRQPRQQRKRRNPDEEPASGATQQQQAGAEVEVLHAVCCAVCDTQVGAQDDDEVVHFFHVLASES
;
A
#
# COMPACT_ATOMS: atom_id res chain seq x y z
N LEU A 1 -13.34 33.59 29.76
CA LEU A 1 -14.58 32.79 29.70
C LEU A 1 -14.34 31.72 28.65
N TYR A 2 -14.65 30.46 28.96
CA TYR A 2 -14.51 29.35 28.00
C TYR A 2 -15.69 29.39 27.02
N ASP A 3 -15.42 29.18 25.74
CA ASP A 3 -16.44 29.03 24.71
C ASP A 3 -16.68 27.53 24.45
N PRO A 4 -17.83 26.98 24.86
CA PRO A 4 -18.11 25.56 24.72
C PRO A 4 -18.41 25.10 23.29
N SER A 5 -18.65 25.99 22.32
CA SER A 5 -18.89 25.59 20.92
C SER A 5 -17.65 25.65 20.03
N ALA A 6 -16.54 26.18 20.53
CA ALA A 6 -15.31 26.33 19.74
C ALA A 6 -14.80 25.00 19.17
N ASP A 7 -14.89 23.92 19.95
CA ASP A 7 -14.47 22.58 19.51
C ASP A 7 -15.35 22.06 18.37
N ASP A 8 -16.67 22.27 18.44
CA ASP A 8 -17.62 21.85 17.40
C ASP A 8 -17.42 22.61 16.09
N GLU A 9 -17.12 23.92 16.17
CA GLU A 9 -16.84 24.77 15.01
C GLU A 9 -15.53 24.37 14.32
N ASP A 10 -14.49 24.05 15.10
CA ASP A 10 -13.21 23.55 14.59
C ASP A 10 -13.36 22.18 13.93
N GLU A 11 -14.12 21.26 14.55
CA GLU A 11 -14.40 19.94 13.95
C GLU A 11 -15.12 20.08 12.61
N ALA A 12 -16.17 20.91 12.53
CA ALA A 12 -16.91 21.15 11.30
C ALA A 12 -16.04 21.78 10.20
N TRP A 13 -15.08 22.63 10.57
CA TRP A 13 -14.11 23.19 9.64
C TRP A 13 -13.16 22.13 9.09
N VAL A 14 -12.63 21.26 9.95
CA VAL A 14 -11.75 20.15 9.54
C VAL A 14 -12.49 19.17 8.62
N GLN A 15 -13.74 18.81 8.95
CA GLN A 15 -14.56 17.92 8.11
C GLN A 15 -14.82 18.52 6.72
N ARG A 16 -15.06 19.83 6.63
CA ARG A 16 -15.19 20.52 5.33
C ARG A 16 -13.90 20.47 4.52
N GLN A 17 -12.77 20.66 5.18
CA GLN A 17 -11.46 20.66 4.52
C GLN A 17 -11.09 19.27 3.98
N ARG A 18 -11.59 18.21 4.63
CA ARG A 18 -11.42 16.82 4.17
C ARG A 18 -12.42 16.40 3.09
N HIS A 19 -13.34 17.28 2.68
CA HIS A 19 -14.39 16.97 1.69
C HIS A 19 -15.20 15.69 2.01
N GLY A 20 -15.34 15.34 3.30
CA GLY A 20 -16.04 14.13 3.74
C GLY A 20 -15.25 12.82 3.54
N HIS A 21 -13.96 12.88 3.21
CA HIS A 21 -13.10 11.70 3.17
C HIS A 21 -12.73 11.29 4.59
N THR A 22 -13.05 10.04 4.93
CA THR A 22 -12.58 9.39 6.16
C THR A 22 -11.16 8.88 5.93
N THR A 23 -10.20 9.39 6.69
CA THR A 23 -8.86 8.80 6.75
C THR A 23 -8.84 7.74 7.85
N ASP A 24 -7.99 6.73 7.73
CA ASP A 24 -7.83 5.74 8.79
C ASP A 24 -6.85 6.21 9.88
N ALA A 25 -5.92 7.12 9.55
CA ALA A 25 -4.93 7.64 10.49
C ALA A 25 -4.30 8.95 10.03
N ILE A 26 -3.65 9.65 10.97
CA ILE A 26 -2.63 10.67 10.68
C ILE A 26 -1.26 10.03 10.90
N LEU A 27 -0.39 10.11 9.89
CA LEU A 27 0.94 9.49 9.92
C LEU A 27 2.02 10.51 10.24
N SER A 28 2.93 10.16 11.15
CA SER A 28 4.05 10.99 11.57
C SER A 28 5.37 10.24 11.48
N CYS A 29 6.46 10.98 11.24
CA CYS A 29 7.80 10.44 11.21
C CYS A 29 8.20 9.91 12.60
N PRO A 30 8.75 8.70 12.72
CA PRO A 30 9.15 8.15 14.01
C PRO A 30 10.38 8.82 14.63
N SER A 31 11.19 9.51 13.81
CA SER A 31 12.41 10.17 14.30
C SER A 31 12.18 11.63 14.70
N CYS A 32 11.48 12.41 13.87
CA CYS A 32 11.29 13.84 14.09
C CYS A 32 9.84 14.28 14.32
N PHE A 33 8.88 13.35 14.32
CA PHE A 33 7.45 13.61 14.50
C PHE A 33 6.81 14.56 13.46
N ALA A 34 7.51 14.88 12.37
CA ALA A 34 6.92 15.62 11.28
C ALA A 34 5.72 14.85 10.70
N THR A 35 4.61 15.54 10.47
CA THR A 35 3.43 14.95 9.83
C THR A 35 3.77 14.57 8.40
N LEU A 36 3.58 13.29 8.05
CA LEU A 36 3.89 12.73 6.74
C LEU A 36 2.65 12.56 5.88
N CYS A 37 1.50 12.31 6.50
CA CYS A 37 0.25 12.12 5.78
C CYS A 37 -0.96 12.40 6.69
N VAL A 38 -1.99 13.02 6.12
CA VAL A 38 -3.27 13.31 6.81
C VAL A 38 -4.43 12.50 6.20
N ASP A 39 -4.26 11.99 4.97
CA ASP A 39 -5.24 11.19 4.24
C ASP A 39 -4.59 9.88 3.77
N CYS A 40 -4.80 8.81 4.55
CA CYS A 40 -4.26 7.50 4.26
C CYS A 40 -5.28 6.39 4.52
N GLN A 41 -5.10 5.30 3.81
CA GLN A 41 -5.88 4.08 3.93
C GLN A 41 -5.03 2.98 4.57
N GLN A 42 -5.53 2.38 5.64
CA GLN A 42 -4.88 1.26 6.30
C GLN A 42 -4.94 0.01 5.41
N HIS A 43 -3.83 -0.71 5.32
CA HIS A 43 -3.77 -1.92 4.52
C HIS A 43 -4.63 -3.04 5.12
N ALA A 44 -5.49 -3.66 4.30
CA ALA A 44 -6.48 -4.65 4.75
C ALA A 44 -5.89 -5.88 5.46
N LEU A 45 -4.65 -6.27 5.14
CA LEU A 45 -3.96 -7.42 5.77
C LEU A 45 -2.99 -7.01 6.87
N TYR A 46 -2.52 -5.76 6.87
CA TYR A 46 -1.42 -5.32 7.73
C TYR A 46 -1.77 -3.97 8.34
N HIS A 47 -2.32 -3.98 9.56
CA HIS A 47 -2.77 -2.77 10.26
C HIS A 47 -1.65 -1.75 10.55
N THR A 48 -0.39 -2.16 10.51
CA THR A 48 0.75 -1.25 10.68
C THR A 48 1.21 -0.60 9.38
N GLN A 49 0.57 -0.92 8.24
CA GLN A 49 0.91 -0.38 6.94
C GLN A 49 -0.21 0.47 6.39
N TYR A 50 0.16 1.55 5.72
CA TYR A 50 -0.77 2.54 5.20
C TYR A 50 -0.41 2.90 3.76
N ARG A 51 -1.43 3.12 2.93
CA ARG A 51 -1.28 3.63 1.57
C ARG A 51 -1.80 5.06 1.49
N ALA A 52 -1.08 5.92 0.79
CA ALA A 52 -1.53 7.28 0.53
C ALA A 52 -1.06 7.76 -0.85
N MET A 53 -1.87 8.61 -1.48
CA MET A 53 -1.50 9.31 -2.72
C MET A 53 -0.85 10.67 -2.44
N LEU A 54 -1.27 11.35 -1.36
CA LEU A 54 -0.80 12.68 -1.01
C LEU A 54 0.02 12.60 0.26
N THR A 55 1.29 12.98 0.16
CA THR A 55 2.20 13.01 1.30
C THR A 55 2.75 14.41 1.53
N MET A 56 3.11 14.69 2.76
CA MET A 56 3.72 15.95 3.21
C MET A 56 5.08 15.61 3.79
N ASN A 57 6.08 16.48 3.65
CA ASN A 57 7.38 16.29 4.26
C ASN A 57 8.06 14.94 3.90
N CYS A 58 7.77 14.41 2.71
CA CYS A 58 8.34 13.19 2.16
C CYS A 58 9.15 13.49 0.89
N GLU A 59 10.23 12.75 0.68
CA GLU A 59 11.08 12.79 -0.50
C GLU A 59 11.23 11.38 -1.07
N VAL A 60 11.01 11.22 -2.37
CA VAL A 60 11.13 9.95 -3.08
C VAL A 60 12.54 9.85 -3.66
N LYS A 61 13.33 8.91 -3.16
CA LYS A 61 14.70 8.63 -3.63
C LYS A 61 14.62 7.65 -4.80
N THR A 62 14.51 8.21 -6.01
CA THR A 62 14.40 7.45 -7.26
C THR A 62 15.68 6.69 -7.63
N ASP A 63 16.81 7.05 -7.03
CA ASP A 63 18.10 6.36 -7.12
C ASP A 63 18.14 5.06 -6.31
N GLN A 64 17.27 4.93 -5.29
CA GLN A 64 17.19 3.77 -4.41
C GLN A 64 16.03 2.88 -4.80
N VAL A 65 16.25 2.09 -5.87
CA VAL A 65 15.30 1.09 -6.33
C VAL A 65 15.32 -0.12 -5.40
N MET A 66 14.19 -0.37 -4.75
CA MET A 66 13.90 -1.59 -4.01
C MET A 66 13.14 -2.55 -4.93
N HIS A 67 13.62 -3.77 -5.02
CA HIS A 67 12.91 -4.85 -5.71
C HIS A 67 12.09 -5.59 -4.67
N SER A 68 10.77 -5.47 -4.72
CA SER A 68 9.94 -6.33 -3.90
C SER A 68 9.76 -7.68 -4.57
N GLU A 69 10.17 -8.75 -3.90
CA GLU A 69 9.65 -10.09 -4.16
C GLU A 69 8.24 -10.19 -3.55
N VAL A 70 7.31 -9.29 -3.94
CA VAL A 70 5.91 -9.43 -3.55
C VAL A 70 5.38 -10.62 -4.34
N THR A 71 5.49 -11.79 -3.71
CA THR A 71 4.64 -12.93 -4.06
C THR A 71 3.23 -12.51 -3.69
N ARG A 72 2.51 -11.85 -4.61
CA ARG A 72 1.08 -11.58 -4.43
C ARG A 72 0.47 -12.91 -3.99
N PRO A 73 -0.18 -13.02 -2.81
CA PRO A 73 -0.79 -14.27 -2.43
C PRO A 73 -1.79 -14.60 -3.53
N ALA A 74 -1.51 -15.70 -4.24
CA ALA A 74 -2.29 -16.12 -5.38
C ALA A 74 -3.76 -16.13 -4.97
N GLN A 75 -4.54 -15.17 -5.47
CA GLN A 75 -5.99 -15.19 -5.32
C GLN A 75 -6.43 -16.59 -5.72
N GLN A 76 -7.00 -17.32 -4.75
CA GLN A 76 -7.47 -18.69 -4.91
C GLN A 76 -8.45 -18.74 -6.08
N ARG A 77 -7.94 -18.98 -7.29
CA ARG A 77 -8.75 -19.36 -8.44
C ARG A 77 -9.26 -20.75 -8.09
N GLN A 78 -10.47 -20.81 -7.55
CA GLN A 78 -11.13 -22.07 -7.24
C GLN A 78 -11.09 -22.96 -8.50
N PRO A 79 -10.53 -24.18 -8.42
CA PRO A 79 -10.50 -25.07 -9.56
C PRO A 79 -11.93 -25.49 -9.87
N ARG A 80 -12.43 -25.05 -11.03
CA ARG A 80 -13.67 -25.54 -11.65
C ARG A 80 -13.53 -27.07 -11.79
N GLN A 81 -14.23 -27.83 -10.94
CA GLN A 81 -14.27 -29.28 -11.00
C GLN A 81 -14.93 -29.73 -12.32
N GLN A 82 -14.13 -29.91 -13.39
CA GLN A 82 -14.54 -30.70 -14.55
C GLN A 82 -14.29 -32.18 -14.26
N ARG A 83 -15.38 -32.89 -13.94
CA ARG A 83 -15.44 -34.35 -13.87
C ARG A 83 -15.04 -34.93 -15.23
N LYS A 84 -13.79 -35.33 -15.40
CA LYS A 84 -13.33 -36.10 -16.57
C LYS A 84 -13.55 -37.59 -16.29
N ARG A 85 -14.52 -38.20 -16.98
CA ARG A 85 -14.65 -39.66 -17.07
C ARG A 85 -14.00 -40.15 -18.37
N ARG A 86 -13.11 -41.16 -18.22
CA ARG A 86 -12.82 -42.28 -19.16
C ARG A 86 -11.99 -41.90 -20.41
N ASN A 87 -10.98 -42.64 -20.89
CA ASN A 87 -10.36 -43.95 -20.64
C ASN A 87 -8.89 -43.92 -21.18
N PRO A 88 -8.07 -44.97 -20.98
CA PRO A 88 -6.65 -45.04 -21.36
C PRO A 88 -6.45 -45.78 -22.69
N ASP A 89 -5.63 -45.24 -23.60
CA ASP A 89 -4.68 -45.94 -24.49
C ASP A 89 -4.00 -44.92 -25.42
N GLU A 90 -2.80 -45.25 -25.91
CA GLU A 90 -1.94 -44.52 -26.86
C GLU A 90 -0.88 -43.55 -26.30
N GLU A 91 0.37 -44.03 -26.30
CA GLU A 91 1.58 -43.27 -26.67
C GLU A 91 1.70 -43.32 -28.22
N PRO A 92 2.44 -42.44 -28.95
CA PRO A 92 3.52 -41.55 -28.50
C PRO A 92 3.55 -40.14 -29.19
N ALA A 93 4.62 -39.39 -28.88
CA ALA A 93 5.33 -38.42 -29.73
C ALA A 93 4.95 -36.92 -29.69
N SER A 94 6.00 -36.15 -29.38
CA SER A 94 6.35 -34.82 -29.90
C SER A 94 5.28 -33.71 -29.84
N GLY A 95 5.43 -32.80 -28.89
CA GLY A 95 4.67 -31.56 -28.89
C GLY A 95 5.15 -30.58 -27.84
N ALA A 96 5.98 -29.64 -28.30
CA ALA A 96 6.22 -28.30 -27.78
C ALA A 96 5.58 -27.91 -26.42
N THR A 97 6.48 -27.62 -25.48
CA THR A 97 6.57 -26.34 -24.76
C THR A 97 5.27 -25.57 -24.56
N GLN A 98 4.76 -25.63 -23.33
CA GLN A 98 4.16 -24.48 -22.65
C GLN A 98 4.09 -24.78 -21.15
N GLN A 99 5.26 -24.82 -20.52
CA GLN A 99 5.34 -24.51 -19.10
C GLN A 99 4.94 -23.05 -18.96
N GLN A 100 3.71 -22.82 -18.53
CA GLN A 100 3.23 -21.52 -18.08
C GLN A 100 4.10 -21.09 -16.91
N GLN A 101 5.14 -20.31 -17.22
CA GLN A 101 5.90 -19.55 -16.26
C GLN A 101 4.94 -18.52 -15.65
N ALA A 102 4.65 -18.70 -14.37
CA ALA A 102 4.11 -17.64 -13.54
C ALA A 102 5.13 -16.50 -13.57
N GLY A 103 4.84 -15.45 -14.34
CA GLY A 103 5.66 -14.25 -14.37
C GLY A 103 5.65 -13.64 -12.98
N ALA A 104 6.79 -13.68 -12.29
CA ALA A 104 7.04 -12.78 -11.18
C ALA A 104 7.16 -11.38 -11.80
N GLU A 105 6.07 -10.62 -11.77
CA GLU A 105 6.09 -9.20 -12.10
C GLU A 105 6.92 -8.52 -11.00
N VAL A 106 8.14 -8.10 -11.37
CA VAL A 106 9.03 -7.37 -10.47
C VAL A 106 8.49 -5.94 -10.40
N GLU A 107 7.77 -5.62 -9.32
CA GLU A 107 7.36 -4.25 -9.03
C GLU A 107 8.59 -3.45 -8.56
N VAL A 108 8.83 -2.32 -9.22
CA VAL A 108 9.91 -1.38 -8.91
C VAL A 108 9.37 -0.43 -7.86
N LEU A 109 10.00 -0.42 -6.70
CA LEU A 109 9.63 0.47 -5.60
C LEU A 109 10.75 1.47 -5.34
N HIS A 110 10.40 2.74 -5.15
CA HIS A 110 11.36 3.79 -4.83
C HIS A 110 11.29 4.13 -3.34
N ALA A 111 12.43 4.21 -2.65
CA ALA A 111 12.44 4.50 -1.23
C ALA A 111 11.84 5.89 -0.93
N VAL A 112 11.00 5.98 0.11
CA VAL A 112 10.43 7.24 0.59
C VAL A 112 11.04 7.59 1.95
N CYS A 113 11.67 8.75 2.00
CA CYS A 113 12.32 9.30 3.18
C CYS A 113 11.57 10.54 3.69
N CYS A 114 11.64 10.79 5.00
CA CYS A 114 11.20 12.07 5.55
C CYS A 114 12.13 13.20 5.08
N ALA A 115 11.59 14.25 4.47
CA ALA A 115 12.35 15.40 3.99
C ALA A 115 12.96 16.26 5.12
N VAL A 116 12.56 16.02 6.37
CA VAL A 116 13.05 16.78 7.55
C VAL A 116 14.26 16.12 8.20
N CYS A 117 14.31 14.78 8.23
CA CYS A 117 15.33 14.04 8.98
C CYS A 117 15.90 12.82 8.23
N ASP A 118 15.60 12.67 6.95
CA ASP A 118 16.05 11.59 6.06
C ASP A 118 15.65 10.16 6.45
N THR A 119 14.92 9.98 7.54
CA THR A 119 14.48 8.65 8.00
C THR A 119 13.62 7.98 6.93
N GLN A 120 13.92 6.74 6.57
CA GLN A 120 13.10 5.96 5.65
C GLN A 120 11.76 5.60 6.31
N VAL A 121 10.66 6.00 5.66
CA VAL A 121 9.30 5.89 6.19
C VAL A 121 8.42 4.98 5.34
N GLY A 122 8.81 4.73 4.09
CA GLY A 122 8.03 3.91 3.16
C GLY A 122 8.72 3.64 1.83
N ALA A 123 7.91 3.24 0.85
CA ALA A 123 8.29 3.11 -0.55
C ALA A 123 7.13 3.55 -1.48
N GLN A 124 7.44 4.03 -2.68
CA GLN A 124 6.46 4.45 -3.68
C GLN A 124 6.49 3.50 -4.88
N ASP A 125 5.32 3.07 -5.34
CA ASP A 125 5.15 2.26 -6.54
C ASP A 125 5.03 3.11 -7.82
N ASP A 126 4.91 2.45 -8.96
CA ASP A 126 4.78 3.08 -10.27
C ASP A 126 3.45 3.85 -10.44
N ASP A 127 2.44 3.56 -9.62
CA ASP A 127 1.14 4.25 -9.61
C ASP A 127 1.16 5.51 -8.72
N GLU A 128 2.36 5.96 -8.31
CA GLU A 128 2.57 7.09 -7.40
C GLU A 128 1.89 6.91 -6.02
N VAL A 129 1.65 5.65 -5.61
CA VAL A 129 1.10 5.35 -4.28
C VAL A 129 2.24 5.07 -3.31
N VAL A 130 2.24 5.80 -2.20
CA VAL A 130 3.20 5.61 -1.11
C VAL A 130 2.69 4.57 -0.13
N HIS A 131 3.51 3.57 0.14
CA HIS A 131 3.31 2.52 1.14
C HIS A 131 4.18 2.80 2.35
N PHE A 132 3.54 3.19 3.46
CA PHE A 132 4.20 3.43 4.73
C PHE A 132 4.23 2.17 5.59
N PHE A 133 5.38 1.89 6.20
CA PHE A 133 5.56 0.76 7.12
C PHE A 133 6.40 1.11 8.37
N HIS A 134 7.09 2.25 8.39
CA HIS A 134 7.86 2.77 9.54
C HIS A 134 7.36 4.16 9.93
N VAL A 135 6.10 4.24 10.36
CA VAL A 135 5.45 5.49 10.74
C VAL A 135 4.71 5.35 12.05
N LEU A 136 4.50 6.48 12.72
CA LEU A 136 3.61 6.59 13.88
C LEU A 136 2.21 6.96 13.38
N ALA A 137 1.23 6.10 13.64
CA ALA A 137 -0.17 6.36 13.33
C ALA A 137 -0.87 6.91 14.58
N SER A 138 -1.63 7.99 14.41
CA SER A 138 -2.58 8.50 15.41
C SER A 138 -3.99 8.37 14.87
N GLU A 139 -4.94 8.03 15.75
CA GLU A 139 -6.36 7.96 15.38
C GLU A 139 -6.86 9.34 14.92
N SER A 140 -7.72 9.32 13.91
CA SER A 140 -8.31 10.50 13.28
C SER A 140 -9.63 10.92 13.89
#